data_AF-A0A7S3BGT7-F1
#
_entry.id   AF-A0A7S3BGT7-F1
#
_cell.length_a   1.000
_cell.length_b   1.000
_cell.length_c   1.000
_cell.angle_alpha   90.00
_cell.angle_beta   90.00
_cell.angle_gamma   90.00
#
_symmetry.space_group_name_H-M   'P 1'
#
loop_
_entity.id
_entity.type
_entity.pdbx_description
1 polymer ?
#
loop_
_entity_poly.entity_id
_entity_poly.type
_entity_poly.pdbx_seq_one_letter_code
_entity_poly.pdbx_strand_id
1 'polypeptide(L)'
;RSTHTESFSMEGSLALHTAPVDDLPTVTERVVTADDLTVAEARKHVLRALDTRISQQDGAGALQAIDVADKLAANIVANPSEPRYQRFRSNNPSISRKLLQFPGGTELLIAMGFRTTVADFEEHWVVEVTPVELRILSEAREVLQHYRGLIATRLEQAARLRKEKLDGLNEARKQTLAEIEADKAERKDRMRQ
;
A
#
# COMPACT_ATOMS: atom_id res chain seq x y z
N ARG A 1 52.44 60.94 1.60
CA ARG A 1 52.60 60.15 0.35
C ARG A 1 53.82 59.27 0.54
N SER A 2 53.61 57.95 0.69
CA SER A 2 54.59 56.83 0.64
C SER A 2 55.71 56.84 1.71
N THR A 3 55.89 55.93 2.69
CA THR A 3 55.85 54.44 2.83
C THR A 3 56.81 53.65 1.92
N HIS A 4 57.96 53.24 2.48
CA HIS A 4 58.70 52.01 2.13
C HIS A 4 59.63 51.64 3.32
N THR A 5 59.35 50.55 4.06
CA THR A 5 60.01 49.21 4.04
C THR A 5 61.45 49.29 4.61
N GLU A 6 61.92 48.47 5.55
CA GLU A 6 61.80 47.02 5.59
C GLU A 6 62.20 46.45 6.97
N SER A 7 61.53 45.37 7.33
CA SER A 7 61.61 44.61 8.57
C SER A 7 62.56 43.42 8.45
N PHE A 8 63.37 43.17 9.49
CA PHE A 8 64.19 41.97 9.65
C PHE A 8 63.85 41.32 10.99
N SER A 9 63.35 40.07 10.97
CA SER A 9 63.63 39.01 11.95
C SER A 9 62.78 37.77 11.64
N MET A 10 63.44 36.67 11.28
CA MET A 10 62.90 35.32 11.28
C MET A 10 63.31 34.66 12.61
N GLU A 11 62.34 34.42 13.50
CA GLU A 11 62.47 33.41 14.54
C GLU A 11 61.74 32.15 14.09
N GLY A 12 62.50 31.08 13.87
CA GLY A 12 61.96 29.74 13.72
C GLY A 12 61.61 29.18 15.10
N SER A 13 60.33 28.84 15.29
CA SER A 13 59.86 28.12 16.49
C SER A 13 59.08 26.88 16.08
N LEU A 14 59.42 25.78 16.77
CA LEU A 14 59.04 24.39 16.55
C LEU A 14 57.51 24.17 16.63
N ALA A 15 56.91 23.67 15.54
CA ALA A 15 55.55 23.16 15.56
C ALA A 15 55.52 21.71 16.06
N LEU A 16 55.03 21.53 17.30
CA LEU A 16 54.56 20.25 17.83
C LEU A 16 53.39 19.76 16.98
N HIS A 17 53.62 18.68 16.22
CA HIS A 17 52.60 18.00 15.44
C HIS A 17 51.87 17.01 16.34
N THR A 18 50.85 17.48 17.07
CA THR A 18 49.84 16.60 17.68
C THR A 18 48.82 16.25 16.62
N ALA A 19 48.83 14.99 16.18
CA ALA A 19 47.86 14.42 15.26
C ALA A 19 46.43 14.54 15.84
N PRO A 20 45.41 14.87 15.02
CA PRO A 20 44.03 14.87 15.45
C PRO A 20 43.56 13.42 15.68
N VAL A 21 42.96 13.21 16.85
CA VAL A 21 42.43 11.95 17.32
C VAL A 21 41.21 11.55 16.49
N ASP A 22 41.14 10.26 16.15
CA ASP A 22 40.09 9.56 15.41
C ASP A 22 38.67 10.10 15.66
N ASP A 23 38.03 10.50 14.56
CA ASP A 23 36.60 10.81 14.45
C ASP A 23 35.81 9.49 14.44
N LEU A 24 35.46 9.00 15.63
CA LEU A 24 34.51 7.90 15.78
C LEU A 24 33.12 8.39 15.35
N PRO A 25 32.40 7.67 14.47
CA PRO A 25 31.04 8.05 14.11
C PRO A 25 30.16 7.95 15.35
N THR A 26 29.76 9.12 15.87
CA THR A 26 28.78 9.20 16.95
C THR A 26 27.48 8.62 16.39
N VAL A 27 27.10 7.44 16.90
CA VAL A 27 25.81 6.81 16.59
C VAL A 27 24.73 7.74 17.12
N THR A 28 24.15 8.56 16.24
CA THR A 28 23.05 9.46 16.58
C THR A 28 21.83 8.61 16.92
N GLU A 29 21.65 8.34 18.20
CA GLU A 29 20.46 7.69 18.75
C GLU A 29 19.24 8.53 18.34
N ARG A 30 18.43 8.04 17.40
CA ARG A 30 17.24 8.76 16.91
C ARG A 30 16.25 8.88 18.07
N VAL A 31 16.13 10.07 18.63
CA VAL A 31 15.09 10.40 19.61
C VAL A 31 13.73 10.25 18.93
N VAL A 32 12.90 9.32 19.42
CA VAL A 32 11.53 9.11 18.93
C VAL A 32 10.70 10.35 19.26
N THR A 33 10.17 11.02 18.25
CA THR A 33 9.35 12.23 18.40
C THR A 33 7.87 11.89 18.59
N ALA A 34 7.06 12.86 19.04
CA ALA A 34 5.61 12.69 19.14
C ALA A 34 4.98 12.34 17.77
N ASP A 35 5.46 12.98 16.70
CA ASP A 35 5.03 12.72 15.32
C ASP A 35 5.33 11.28 14.90
N ASP A 36 6.47 10.71 15.32
CA ASP A 36 6.82 9.32 15.04
C ASP A 36 5.85 8.34 15.72
N LEU A 37 5.40 8.65 16.94
CA LEU A 37 4.39 7.87 17.64
C LEU A 37 3.04 7.96 16.93
N THR A 38 2.61 9.15 16.51
CA THR A 38 1.36 9.35 15.76
C THR A 38 1.38 8.57 14.43
N VAL A 39 2.50 8.61 13.70
CA VAL A 39 2.67 7.84 12.46
C VAL A 39 2.62 6.34 12.74
N ALA A 40 3.28 5.86 13.79
CA ALA A 40 3.26 4.45 14.17
C ALA A 40 1.85 3.97 14.58
N GLU A 41 1.10 4.79 15.31
CA GLU A 41 -0.29 4.51 15.68
C GLU A 41 -1.20 4.45 14.46
N ALA A 42 -1.10 5.43 13.55
CA ALA A 42 -1.85 5.45 12.31
C ALA A 42 -1.55 4.19 11.47
N ARG A 43 -0.26 3.84 11.33
CA ARG A 43 0.18 2.61 10.65
C ARG A 43 -0.44 1.34 11.27
N LYS A 44 -0.49 1.26 12.60
CA LYS A 44 -1.14 0.14 13.33
C LYS A 44 -2.64 0.09 13.04
N HIS A 45 -3.31 1.24 12.97
CA HIS A 45 -4.74 1.30 12.64
C HIS A 45 -5.01 0.88 11.18
N VAL A 46 -4.17 1.29 10.23
CA VAL A 46 -4.23 0.84 8.83
C VAL A 46 -4.08 -0.67 8.74
N LEU A 47 -3.05 -1.24 9.37
CA LEU A 47 -2.85 -2.69 9.43
C LEU A 47 -4.06 -3.41 10.01
N ARG A 48 -4.59 -2.92 11.13
CA ARG A 48 -5.77 -3.52 11.76
C ARG A 48 -6.99 -3.50 10.83
N ALA A 49 -7.27 -2.40 10.14
CA ALA A 49 -8.38 -2.31 9.20
C ALA A 49 -8.21 -3.31 8.04
N LEU A 50 -6.98 -3.45 7.53
CA LEU A 50 -6.66 -4.38 6.46
C LEU A 50 -6.77 -5.85 6.88
N ASP A 51 -6.21 -6.23 8.02
CA ASP A 51 -6.23 -7.62 8.50
C ASP A 51 -7.61 -8.10 8.92
N THR A 52 -8.29 -7.28 9.72
CA THR A 52 -9.50 -7.72 10.44
C THR A 52 -10.76 -7.55 9.62
N ARG A 53 -10.78 -6.61 8.66
CA ARG A 53 -12.00 -6.28 7.91
C ARG A 53 -11.83 -6.54 6.43
N ILE A 54 -10.86 -5.89 5.79
CA ILE A 54 -10.73 -5.91 4.32
C ILE A 54 -10.29 -7.29 3.82
N SER A 55 -9.24 -7.87 4.41
CA SER A 55 -8.69 -9.17 3.97
C SER A 55 -9.61 -10.37 4.24
N GLN A 56 -10.64 -10.18 5.07
CA GLN A 56 -11.64 -11.20 5.40
C GLN A 56 -12.80 -11.25 4.38
N GLN A 57 -12.91 -10.23 3.51
CA GLN A 57 -13.95 -10.16 2.49
C GLN A 57 -13.53 -10.88 1.21
N ASP A 58 -14.35 -10.74 0.16
CA ASP A 58 -13.99 -11.22 -1.16
C ASP A 58 -12.72 -10.52 -1.68
N GLY A 59 -11.79 -11.30 -2.22
CA GLY A 59 -10.48 -10.76 -2.61
C GLY A 59 -10.58 -9.70 -3.72
N ALA A 60 -11.56 -9.79 -4.61
CA ALA A 60 -11.70 -8.85 -5.72
C ALA A 60 -12.17 -7.47 -5.22
N GLY A 61 -13.17 -7.44 -4.33
CA GLY A 61 -13.64 -6.25 -3.65
C GLY A 61 -12.56 -5.66 -2.75
N ALA A 62 -11.83 -6.51 -2.01
CA ALA A 62 -10.72 -6.06 -1.18
C ALA A 62 -9.62 -5.37 -2.00
N LEU A 63 -9.24 -5.92 -3.17
CA LEU A 63 -8.32 -5.25 -4.10
C LEU A 63 -8.85 -3.91 -4.60
N GLN A 64 -10.15 -3.83 -4.95
CA GLN A 64 -10.74 -2.58 -5.42
C GLN A 64 -10.73 -1.50 -4.33
N ALA A 65 -11.02 -1.87 -3.08
CA ALA A 65 -10.97 -0.95 -1.95
C ALA A 65 -9.54 -0.43 -1.72
N ILE A 66 -8.55 -1.32 -1.71
CA ILE A 66 -7.14 -0.99 -1.56
C ILE A 66 -6.66 -0.09 -2.71
N ASP A 67 -7.01 -0.41 -3.96
CA ASP A 67 -6.64 0.39 -5.13
C ASP A 67 -7.22 1.80 -5.08
N VAL A 68 -8.44 1.97 -4.57
CA VAL A 68 -9.05 3.31 -4.41
C VAL A 68 -8.34 4.08 -3.29
N ALA A 69 -8.08 3.44 -2.15
CA ALA A 69 -7.37 4.07 -1.03
C ALA A 69 -5.94 4.49 -1.40
N ASP A 70 -5.16 3.63 -2.07
CA ASP A 70 -3.80 3.96 -2.53
C ASP A 70 -3.82 5.10 -3.54
N LYS A 71 -4.79 5.13 -4.47
CA LYS A 71 -4.93 6.25 -5.43
C LYS A 71 -5.21 7.58 -4.75
N LEU A 72 -6.09 7.59 -3.74
CA LEU A 72 -6.39 8.81 -2.99
C LEU A 72 -5.11 9.33 -2.30
N ALA A 73 -4.41 8.46 -1.57
CA ALA A 73 -3.15 8.81 -0.91
C ALA A 73 -2.06 9.21 -1.91
N ALA A 74 -1.92 8.50 -3.02
CA ALA A 74 -0.92 8.76 -4.05
C ALA A 74 -1.10 10.15 -4.66
N ASN A 75 -2.34 10.55 -4.96
CA ASN A 75 -2.63 11.87 -5.52
C ASN A 75 -2.26 13.00 -4.55
N ILE A 76 -2.55 12.82 -3.25
CA ILE A 76 -2.23 13.82 -2.21
C ILE A 76 -0.71 13.89 -1.98
N VAL A 77 -0.02 12.75 -1.86
CA VAL A 77 1.43 12.71 -1.67
C VAL A 77 2.17 13.29 -2.87
N ALA A 78 1.71 13.02 -4.10
CA ALA A 78 2.32 13.55 -5.31
C ALA A 78 2.04 15.05 -5.50
N ASN A 79 0.87 15.54 -5.10
CA ASN A 79 0.43 16.91 -5.31
C ASN A 79 -0.17 17.50 -4.02
N PRO A 80 0.65 17.70 -2.97
CA PRO A 80 0.16 18.13 -1.66
C PRO A 80 -0.44 19.52 -1.67
N SER A 81 0.00 20.39 -2.59
CA SER A 81 -0.50 21.76 -2.74
C SER A 81 -1.83 21.86 -3.50
N GLU A 82 -2.36 20.77 -4.05
CA GLU A 82 -3.55 20.81 -4.89
C GLU A 82 -4.83 20.45 -4.09
N PRO A 83 -5.69 21.43 -3.75
CA PRO A 83 -6.81 21.21 -2.83
C PRO A 83 -7.86 20.24 -3.35
N ARG A 84 -7.94 20.03 -4.67
CA ARG A 84 -8.90 19.10 -5.29
C ARG A 84 -8.67 17.65 -4.87
N TYR A 85 -7.44 17.28 -4.50
CA TYR A 85 -7.09 15.93 -4.07
C TYR A 85 -7.26 15.72 -2.57
N GLN A 86 -7.28 16.82 -1.81
CA GLN A 86 -7.42 16.80 -0.36
C GLN A 86 -8.86 16.55 0.10
N ARG A 87 -9.83 16.64 -0.82
CA ARG A 87 -11.25 16.45 -0.51
C ARG A 87 -12.01 15.66 -1.57
N PHE A 88 -12.97 14.85 -1.15
CA PHE A 88 -13.94 14.23 -2.05
C PHE A 88 -15.33 14.12 -1.40
N ARG A 89 -16.37 14.07 -2.21
CA ARG A 89 -17.76 13.93 -1.73
C ARG A 89 -18.06 12.49 -1.32
N SER A 90 -18.74 12.30 -0.19
CA SER A 90 -19.22 10.98 0.25
C SER A 90 -20.13 10.30 -0.79
N ASN A 91 -20.86 11.09 -1.60
CA ASN A 91 -21.78 10.58 -2.62
C ASN A 91 -21.11 10.16 -3.94
N ASN A 92 -19.78 10.31 -4.08
CA ASN A 92 -19.08 9.92 -5.30
C ASN A 92 -19.29 8.41 -5.55
N PRO A 93 -20.01 7.99 -6.63
CA PRO A 93 -20.42 6.60 -6.77
C PRO A 93 -19.25 5.62 -6.87
N SER A 94 -18.11 6.06 -7.42
CA SER A 94 -16.92 5.23 -7.57
C SER A 94 -16.25 4.97 -6.22
N ILE A 95 -16.08 6.01 -5.41
CA ILE A 95 -15.45 5.90 -4.09
C ILE A 95 -16.41 5.28 -3.09
N SER A 96 -17.67 5.69 -3.10
CA SER A 96 -18.70 5.21 -2.18
C SER A 96 -18.88 3.70 -2.28
N ARG A 97 -19.09 3.17 -3.50
CA ARG A 97 -19.32 1.74 -3.70
C ARG A 97 -18.08 0.87 -3.43
N LYS A 98 -16.90 1.35 -3.81
CA LYS A 98 -15.66 0.54 -3.76
C LYS A 98 -14.93 0.64 -2.43
N LEU A 99 -15.11 1.74 -1.70
CA LEU A 99 -14.37 2.02 -0.47
C LEU A 99 -15.32 2.31 0.70
N LEU A 100 -16.21 3.31 0.64
CA LEU A 100 -17.00 3.70 1.82
C LEU A 100 -17.99 2.64 2.29
N GLN A 101 -18.65 1.96 1.35
CA GLN A 101 -19.60 0.87 1.62
C GLN A 101 -18.90 -0.48 1.83
N PHE A 102 -17.59 -0.54 1.58
CA PHE A 102 -16.83 -1.77 1.74
C PHE A 102 -16.47 -1.99 3.23
N PRO A 103 -16.64 -3.20 3.77
CA PRO A 103 -16.32 -3.47 5.18
C PRO A 103 -14.86 -3.11 5.52
N GLY A 104 -14.68 -2.14 6.43
CA GLY A 104 -13.36 -1.65 6.84
C GLY A 104 -12.84 -0.43 6.06
N GLY A 105 -13.55 0.03 5.03
CA GLY A 105 -13.08 1.12 4.18
C GLY A 105 -13.14 2.49 4.85
N THR A 106 -14.15 2.77 5.68
CA THR A 106 -14.21 4.01 6.47
C THR A 106 -13.17 4.03 7.58
N GLU A 107 -12.96 2.92 8.27
CA GLU A 107 -11.89 2.80 9.27
C GLU A 107 -10.50 2.98 8.67
N LEU A 108 -10.29 2.46 7.45
CA LEU A 108 -9.06 2.68 6.70
C LEU A 108 -8.85 4.17 6.39
N LEU A 109 -9.87 4.88 5.89
CA LEU A 109 -9.78 6.31 5.60
C LEU A 109 -9.48 7.14 6.86
N ILE A 110 -10.14 6.83 7.98
CA ILE A 110 -9.88 7.51 9.26
C ILE A 110 -8.44 7.29 9.73
N ALA A 111 -7.93 6.05 9.60
CA ALA A 111 -6.55 5.70 9.94
C ALA A 111 -5.52 6.40 9.05
N MET A 112 -5.89 6.67 7.78
CA MET A 112 -5.08 7.45 6.83
C MET A 112 -5.13 8.97 7.08
N GLY A 113 -5.91 9.44 8.06
CA GLY A 113 -6.00 10.86 8.40
C GLY A 113 -7.18 11.60 7.77
N PHE A 114 -8.06 10.93 7.01
CA PHE A 114 -9.26 11.59 6.51
C PHE A 114 -10.29 11.80 7.62
N ARG A 115 -11.04 12.90 7.52
CA ARG A 115 -12.13 13.29 8.42
C ARG A 115 -13.34 13.72 7.60
N THR A 116 -14.53 13.55 8.16
CA THR A 116 -15.75 14.02 7.53
C THR A 116 -16.04 15.46 7.92
N THR A 117 -16.49 16.25 6.95
CA THR A 117 -16.98 17.62 7.14
C THR A 117 -18.22 17.83 6.28
N VAL A 118 -19.12 18.71 6.72
CA VAL A 118 -20.30 19.08 5.94
C VAL A 118 -20.03 20.43 5.28
N ALA A 119 -20.08 20.46 3.95
CA ALA A 119 -19.94 21.67 3.15
C ALA A 119 -21.04 21.66 2.08
N ASP A 120 -21.69 22.80 1.86
CA ASP A 120 -22.77 22.94 0.86
C ASP A 120 -23.91 21.91 1.02
N PHE A 121 -24.25 21.56 2.26
CA PHE A 121 -25.22 20.51 2.62
C PHE A 121 -24.84 19.09 2.12
N GLU A 122 -23.60 18.87 1.69
CA GLU A 122 -23.05 17.56 1.31
C GLU A 122 -21.91 17.15 2.26
N GLU A 123 -21.89 15.86 2.64
CA GLU A 123 -20.78 15.30 3.40
C GLU A 123 -19.55 15.10 2.49
N HIS A 124 -18.42 15.58 2.97
CA HIS A 124 -17.12 15.50 2.31
C HIS A 124 -16.12 14.81 3.23
N TRP A 125 -15.26 13.98 2.64
CA TRP A 125 -14.06 13.47 3.28
C TRP A 125 -12.90 14.39 2.94
N VAL A 126 -12.19 14.87 3.95
CA VAL A 126 -11.11 15.85 3.83
C VAL A 126 -9.91 15.37 4.63
N VAL A 127 -8.71 15.61 4.10
CA VAL A 127 -7.45 15.48 4.83
C VAL A 127 -6.79 16.84 4.94
N GLU A 128 -6.28 17.15 6.12
CA GLU A 128 -5.43 18.32 6.30
C GLU A 128 -4.00 17.96 5.91
N VAL A 129 -3.41 18.70 4.98
CA VAL A 129 -2.06 18.40 4.48
C VAL A 129 -1.04 19.05 5.40
N THR A 130 -0.64 18.33 6.44
CA THR A 130 0.52 18.66 7.26
C THR A 130 1.69 17.69 6.98
N PRO A 131 2.93 18.04 7.38
CA PRO A 131 4.07 17.12 7.25
C PRO A 131 3.83 15.75 7.90
N VAL A 132 3.09 15.69 9.02
CA VAL A 132 2.79 14.44 9.73
C VAL A 132 1.82 13.59 8.91
N GLU A 133 0.74 14.19 8.40
CA GLU A 133 -0.27 13.51 7.58
C GLU A 133 0.31 13.00 6.27
N LEU A 134 1.24 13.74 5.65
CA LEU A 134 1.96 13.24 4.47
C LEU A 134 2.83 12.01 4.77
N ARG A 135 3.45 11.96 5.96
CA ARG A 135 4.18 10.77 6.42
C ARG A 135 3.22 9.62 6.69
N ILE A 136 2.08 9.86 7.36
CA ILE A 136 1.03 8.86 7.59
C ILE A 136 0.53 8.29 6.26
N LEU A 137 0.21 9.15 5.28
CA LEU A 137 -0.25 8.72 3.96
C LEU A 137 0.83 7.90 3.24
N SER A 138 2.10 8.29 3.33
CA SER A 138 3.21 7.55 2.71
C SER A 138 3.37 6.16 3.32
N GLU A 139 3.37 6.05 4.64
CA GLU A 139 3.41 4.77 5.37
C GLU A 139 2.18 3.90 5.06
N ALA A 140 0.99 4.51 5.03
CA ALA A 140 -0.23 3.81 4.68
C ALA A 140 -0.15 3.22 3.26
N ARG A 141 0.44 3.94 2.29
CA ARG A 141 0.63 3.45 0.92
C ARG A 141 1.55 2.24 0.87
N GLU A 142 2.66 2.24 1.60
CA GLU A 142 3.56 1.08 1.66
C GLU A 142 2.82 -0.15 2.17
N VAL A 143 2.03 0.00 3.24
CA VAL A 143 1.19 -1.07 3.78
C VAL A 143 0.13 -1.52 2.77
N LEU A 144 -0.57 -0.59 2.13
CA LEU A 144 -1.60 -0.89 1.13
C LEU A 144 -1.02 -1.68 -0.06
N GLN A 145 0.14 -1.27 -0.58
CA GLN A 145 0.82 -1.94 -1.69
C GLN A 145 1.27 -3.35 -1.31
N HIS A 146 1.75 -3.54 -0.08
CA HIS A 146 2.08 -4.86 0.43
C HIS A 146 0.83 -5.78 0.47
N TYR A 147 -0.28 -5.31 1.04
CA TYR A 147 -1.53 -6.09 1.09
C TYR A 147 -2.12 -6.36 -0.28
N ARG A 148 -2.03 -5.40 -1.19
CA ARG A 148 -2.43 -5.58 -2.58
C ARG A 148 -1.72 -6.77 -3.21
N GLY A 149 -0.41 -6.88 -3.01
CA GLY A 149 0.40 -8.02 -3.46
C GLY A 149 -0.10 -9.34 -2.86
N LEU A 150 -0.28 -9.39 -1.53
CA LEU A 150 -0.75 -10.58 -0.84
C LEU A 150 -2.12 -11.08 -1.36
N ILE A 151 -3.07 -10.17 -1.53
CA ILE A 151 -4.42 -10.51 -1.98
C ILE A 151 -4.41 -10.92 -3.46
N ALA A 152 -3.64 -10.22 -4.30
CA ALA A 152 -3.49 -10.57 -5.72
C ALA A 152 -2.93 -11.99 -5.89
N THR A 153 -1.88 -12.34 -5.16
CA THR A 153 -1.31 -13.69 -5.20
C THR A 153 -2.33 -14.74 -4.73
N ARG A 154 -3.07 -14.48 -3.65
CA ARG A 154 -4.12 -15.39 -3.17
C ARG A 154 -5.23 -15.60 -4.20
N LEU A 155 -5.65 -14.54 -4.88
CA LEU A 155 -6.67 -14.60 -5.93
C LEU A 155 -6.19 -15.42 -7.13
N GLU A 156 -4.96 -15.19 -7.59
CA GLU A 156 -4.37 -15.93 -8.70
C GLU A 156 -4.27 -17.43 -8.39
N GLN A 157 -3.78 -17.76 -7.18
CA GLN A 157 -3.72 -19.15 -6.72
C GLN A 157 -5.10 -19.80 -6.66
N ALA A 158 -6.09 -19.10 -6.11
CA ALA A 158 -7.47 -19.59 -6.06
C ALA A 158 -8.06 -19.79 -7.46
N ALA A 159 -7.78 -18.89 -8.41
CA ALA A 159 -8.23 -19.00 -9.79
C ALA A 159 -7.58 -20.20 -10.49
N ARG A 160 -6.27 -20.41 -10.31
CA ARG A 160 -5.53 -21.55 -10.86
C ARG A 160 -6.10 -22.88 -10.36
N LEU A 161 -6.27 -23.02 -9.04
CA LEU A 161 -6.83 -24.23 -8.44
C LEU A 161 -8.27 -24.51 -8.90
N ARG A 162 -9.08 -23.47 -9.09
CA ARG A 162 -10.45 -23.62 -9.62
C ARG A 162 -10.42 -24.10 -11.07
N LYS A 163 -9.53 -23.55 -11.89
CA LYS A 163 -9.37 -23.97 -13.29
C LYS A 163 -8.93 -25.44 -13.38
N GLU A 164 -7.91 -25.83 -12.64
CA GLU A 164 -7.41 -27.22 -12.59
C GLU A 164 -8.51 -28.21 -12.18
N LYS A 165 -9.32 -27.85 -11.17
CA LYS A 165 -10.48 -28.68 -10.75
C LYS A 165 -11.53 -28.78 -11.85
N LEU A 166 -11.86 -27.68 -12.51
CA LEU A 166 -12.85 -27.67 -13.57
C LEU A 166 -12.38 -28.49 -14.78
N ASP A 167 -11.12 -28.35 -15.16
CA ASP A 167 -10.51 -29.12 -16.26
C ASP A 167 -10.50 -30.62 -15.93
N GLY A 168 -10.14 -31.00 -14.70
CA GLY A 168 -10.20 -32.40 -14.25
C GLY A 168 -11.62 -32.99 -14.26
N LEU A 169 -12.63 -32.22 -13.83
CA LEU A 169 -14.04 -32.64 -13.90
C LEU A 169 -14.53 -32.80 -15.34
N ASN A 170 -14.10 -31.90 -16.23
CA ASN A 170 -14.45 -31.97 -17.65
C ASN A 170 -13.84 -33.19 -18.34
N GLU A 171 -12.57 -33.50 -18.05
CA GLU A 171 -11.91 -34.69 -18.58
C GLU A 171 -12.53 -35.98 -18.05
N ALA A 172 -12.82 -36.07 -16.75
CA ALA A 172 -13.53 -37.22 -16.17
C ALA A 172 -14.89 -37.43 -16.84
N ARG A 173 -15.66 -36.35 -17.03
CA ARG A 173 -16.96 -36.41 -17.73
C ARG A 173 -16.81 -36.91 -19.17
N LYS A 174 -15.78 -36.46 -19.88
CA LYS A 174 -15.50 -36.87 -21.26
C LYS A 174 -15.14 -38.36 -21.34
N GLN A 175 -14.31 -38.85 -20.42
CA GLN A 175 -13.96 -40.27 -20.33
C GLN A 175 -15.19 -41.14 -20.07
N THR A 176 -16.03 -40.77 -19.11
CA THR A 176 -17.28 -41.51 -18.83
C THR A 176 -18.21 -41.55 -20.04
N LEU A 177 -18.32 -40.45 -20.80
CA LEU A 177 -19.14 -40.44 -22.03
C LEU A 177 -18.57 -41.38 -23.10
N ALA A 178 -17.24 -41.40 -23.27
CA ALA A 178 -16.58 -42.28 -24.23
C ALA A 178 -16.74 -43.77 -23.86
N GLU A 179 -16.66 -44.11 -22.58
CA GLU A 179 -16.89 -45.48 -22.08
C GLU A 179 -18.33 -45.95 -22.36
N ILE A 180 -19.32 -45.09 -22.11
CA ILE A 180 -20.73 -45.39 -22.41
C ILE A 180 -20.95 -45.58 -23.92
N GLU A 181 -20.31 -44.77 -24.75
CA GLU A 181 -20.41 -44.89 -26.21
C GLU A 181 -19.77 -46.18 -26.73
N ALA A 182 -18.60 -46.55 -26.20
CA ALA A 182 -17.93 -47.80 -26.50
C ALA A 182 -18.78 -49.02 -26.11
N ASP A 183 -19.34 -49.06 -24.89
CA ASP A 183 -20.22 -50.14 -24.44
C ASP A 183 -21.49 -50.24 -25.32
N LYS A 184 -22.08 -49.10 -25.71
CA LYS A 184 -23.21 -49.09 -26.65
C LYS A 184 -22.85 -49.64 -28.03
N ALA A 185 -21.68 -49.29 -28.56
CA ALA A 185 -21.20 -49.79 -29.85
C ALA A 185 -20.99 -51.32 -29.80
N GLU A 186 -20.33 -51.83 -28.77
CA GLU A 186 -20.12 -53.27 -28.60
C GLU A 186 -21.42 -54.05 -28.46
N ARG A 187 -22.43 -53.52 -27.74
CA ARG A 187 -23.74 -54.15 -27.63
C ARG A 187 -24.46 -54.21 -28.98
N LYS A 188 -24.34 -53.15 -29.78
CA LYS A 188 -24.96 -53.07 -31.10
C LYS A 188 -24.33 -54.06 -32.08
N ASP A 189 -23.02 -54.23 -32.03
CA ASP A 189 -22.31 -55.19 -32.89
C ASP A 189 -22.60 -56.64 -32.49
N ARG A 190 -22.68 -56.94 -31.19
CA ARG A 190 -23.12 -58.26 -30.69
C ARG A 190 -24.54 -58.63 -31.10
N MET A 191 -25.45 -57.66 -31.22
CA MET A 191 -26.83 -57.90 -31.68
C MET A 191 -26.97 -58.05 -33.20
N ARG A 192 -25.90 -57.75 -33.97
CA ARG A 192 -25.91 -57.81 -35.45
C ARG A 192 -25.29 -59.09 -36.00
N GLN A 193 -24.57 -59.86 -35.19
CA GLN A 193 -24.05 -61.19 -35.51
C GLN A 193 -25.08 -62.26 -35.14
#